data_AF-F7NIV7-F1
#
_entry.id   AF-F7NIV7-F1
#
_cell.length_a   1.000
_cell.length_b   1.000
_cell.length_c   1.000
_cell.angle_alpha   90.00
_cell.angle_beta   90.00
_cell.angle_gamma   90.00
#
_symmetry.space_group_name_H-M   'P 1'
#
loop_
_entity.id
_entity.type
_entity.pdbx_description
1 polymer ?
#
loop_
_entity_poly.entity_id
_entity_poly.type
_entity_poly.pdbx_seq_one_letter_code
_entity_poly.pdbx_strand_id
1 'polypeptide(L)' 'VSTEGKPFLADDLGVFGNPTSDSRRTAVTLATKDLLSVIYADEELPDSELSEILDFTAEMIVRYNGGKIVLKQIARA' A
#
# COMPACT_ATOMS: atom_id res chain seq x y z
N VAL A 1 -1.02 0.64 -19.08
CA VAL A 1 -1.37 -0.62 -18.39
C VAL A 1 -2.87 -0.64 -18.24
N SER A 2 -3.56 -1.71 -18.64
CA SER A 2 -5.01 -1.83 -18.46
C SER A 2 -5.35 -2.20 -17.01
N THR A 3 -6.39 -1.59 -16.45
CA THR A 3 -6.95 -1.90 -15.12
C THR A 3 -8.10 -2.89 -15.17
N GLU A 4 -8.49 -3.35 -16.36
CA GLU A 4 -9.62 -4.23 -16.56
C GLU A 4 -9.42 -5.57 -15.82
N GLY A 5 -10.36 -5.90 -14.94
CA GLY A 5 -10.34 -7.13 -14.13
C GLY A 5 -9.24 -7.20 -13.07
N LYS A 6 -8.62 -6.06 -12.70
CA LYS A 6 -7.49 -6.03 -11.74
C LYS A 6 -7.69 -4.93 -10.71
N PRO A 7 -7.24 -5.14 -9.46
CA PRO A 7 -7.25 -4.07 -8.47
C PRO A 7 -6.28 -2.96 -8.90
N PHE A 8 -6.65 -1.72 -8.61
CA PHE A 8 -5.85 -0.53 -8.90
C PHE A 8 -6.09 0.55 -7.85
N LEU A 9 -5.16 1.48 -7.75
CA LEU A 9 -5.27 2.67 -6.91
C LEU A 9 -5.54 3.88 -7.79
N ALA A 10 -6.45 4.73 -7.35
CA ALA A 10 -6.80 5.97 -8.00
C ALA A 10 -7.06 7.07 -6.97
N ASP A 11 -6.86 8.30 -7.40
CA ASP A 11 -7.27 9.52 -6.70
C ASP A 11 -8.02 10.44 -7.69
N ASP A 12 -8.28 11.68 -7.30
CA ASP A 12 -9.00 12.66 -8.13
C ASP A 12 -8.30 12.99 -9.47
N LEU A 13 -7.01 12.66 -9.62
CA LEU A 13 -6.25 12.82 -10.87
C LEU A 13 -6.25 11.55 -11.73
N GLY A 14 -6.86 10.47 -11.26
CA GLY A 14 -7.01 9.19 -11.94
C GLY A 14 -6.12 8.08 -11.38
N VAL A 15 -6.03 6.98 -12.13
CA VAL A 15 -5.28 5.78 -11.73
C VAL A 15 -3.80 6.09 -11.54
N PHE A 16 -3.21 5.60 -10.45
CA PHE A 16 -1.78 5.75 -10.19
C PHE A 16 -1.06 4.46 -9.80
N GLY A 17 -1.74 3.43 -9.29
CA GLY A 17 -1.07 2.22 -8.80
C GLY A 17 -1.79 0.95 -9.20
N ASN A 18 -1.06 -0.15 -9.25
CA ASN A 18 -1.58 -1.52 -9.42
C ASN A 18 -0.59 -2.51 -8.78
N PRO A 19 -0.92 -3.81 -8.66
CA PRO A 19 -0.03 -4.79 -8.01
C PRO A 19 1.37 -4.96 -8.63
N THR A 20 1.59 -4.48 -9.85
CA THR A 20 2.86 -4.64 -10.57
C THR A 20 3.70 -3.37 -10.63
N SER A 21 3.08 -2.20 -10.58
CA SER A 21 3.79 -0.93 -10.76
C SER A 21 2.96 0.27 -10.31
N ASP A 22 3.68 1.25 -9.77
CA ASP A 22 3.16 2.59 -9.50
C ASP A 22 3.56 3.59 -10.60
N SER A 23 2.76 4.63 -10.74
CA SER A 23 3.02 5.76 -11.61
C SER A 23 4.17 6.60 -11.08
N ARG A 24 4.91 7.26 -11.98
CA ARG A 24 6.03 8.15 -11.60
C ARG A 24 5.62 9.25 -10.61
N ARG A 25 4.39 9.76 -10.70
CA ARG A 25 3.89 10.84 -9.83
C ARG A 25 3.72 10.45 -8.36
N THR A 26 3.56 9.15 -8.08
CA THR A 26 3.35 8.61 -6.73
C THR A 26 4.50 7.72 -6.26
N ALA A 27 5.56 7.61 -7.07
CA ALA A 27 6.74 6.84 -6.71
C ALA A 27 7.45 7.42 -5.48
N VAL A 28 7.99 6.55 -4.64
CA VAL A 28 8.86 6.95 -3.53
C VAL A 28 10.14 7.57 -4.09
N THR A 29 10.54 8.71 -3.56
CA THR A 29 11.79 9.41 -3.90
C THR A 29 12.59 9.73 -2.64
N LEU A 30 13.81 10.23 -2.80
CA LEU A 30 14.62 10.72 -1.66
C LEU A 30 13.96 11.90 -0.91
N ALA A 31 13.01 12.59 -1.54
CA ALA A 31 12.27 13.69 -0.93
C ALA A 31 11.03 13.22 -0.14
N THR A 32 10.59 11.96 -0.30
CA THR A 32 9.39 11.43 0.34
C THR A 32 9.54 11.43 1.87
N LYS A 33 8.52 11.95 2.58
CA LYS A 33 8.47 12.00 4.05
C LYS A 33 7.28 11.25 4.64
N ASP A 34 6.20 11.19 3.87
CA ASP A 34 4.99 10.46 4.21
C ASP A 34 4.78 9.35 3.18
N LEU A 35 4.37 8.17 3.66
CA LEU A 35 4.21 6.98 2.84
C LEU A 35 2.81 6.40 3.04
N LEU A 36 2.14 6.09 1.92
CA LEU A 36 1.01 5.17 1.89
C LEU A 36 1.52 3.86 1.29
N SER A 37 1.64 2.82 2.12
CA SER A 37 2.02 1.48 1.68
C SER A 37 0.77 0.62 1.53
N VAL A 38 0.52 0.13 0.32
CA VAL A 38 -0.63 -0.75 0.02
C VAL A 38 -0.13 -2.15 -0.24
N ILE A 39 -0.72 -3.12 0.45
CA ILE A 39 -0.46 -4.55 0.28
C ILE A 39 -1.69 -5.15 -0.38
N TYR A 40 -1.52 -5.74 -1.57
CA TYR A 40 -2.56 -6.54 -2.20
C TYR A 40 -2.49 -7.95 -1.62
N ALA A 41 -3.63 -8.44 -1.17
CA ALA A 41 -3.76 -9.75 -0.56
C ALA A 41 -4.92 -10.50 -1.21
N ASP A 42 -4.89 -11.83 -1.11
CA ASP A 42 -5.99 -12.67 -1.52
C ASP A 42 -7.21 -12.44 -0.62
N GLU A 43 -8.42 -12.53 -1.17
CA GLU A 43 -9.65 -12.30 -0.41
C GLU A 43 -9.93 -13.40 0.63
N GLU A 44 -9.39 -14.60 0.41
CA GLU A 44 -9.54 -15.76 1.30
C GLU A 44 -8.76 -15.61 2.61
N LEU A 45 -7.82 -14.65 2.70
CA LEU A 45 -7.05 -14.45 3.92
C LEU A 45 -7.91 -13.85 5.04
N PRO A 46 -7.86 -14.43 6.26
CA PRO A 46 -8.59 -13.92 7.40
C PRO A 46 -8.01 -12.58 7.87
N ASP A 47 -8.85 -11.74 8.47
CA ASP A 47 -8.44 -10.42 8.99
C ASP A 47 -7.29 -10.50 9.99
N SER A 48 -7.16 -11.59 10.74
CA SER A 48 -6.04 -11.81 11.66
C SER A 48 -4.70 -11.88 10.91
N GLU A 49 -4.65 -12.62 9.80
CA GLU A 49 -3.43 -12.78 9.01
C GLU A 49 -3.10 -11.50 8.25
N LEU A 50 -4.12 -10.82 7.71
CA LEU A 50 -3.95 -9.48 7.11
C LEU A 50 -3.41 -8.47 8.13
N SER A 51 -3.88 -8.54 9.38
CA SER A 51 -3.38 -7.68 10.46
C SER A 51 -1.92 -7.98 10.80
N GLU A 52 -1.53 -9.25 10.87
CA GLU A 52 -0.13 -9.65 11.09
C GLU A 52 0.79 -9.14 9.97
N ILE A 53 0.34 -9.21 8.71
CA ILE A 53 1.07 -8.69 7.54
C ILE A 53 1.23 -7.16 7.63
N LEU A 54 0.16 -6.44 8.02
CA LEU A 54 0.22 -4.99 8.23
C LEU A 54 1.16 -4.62 9.38
N ASP A 55 1.12 -5.36 10.48
CA ASP A 55 1.96 -5.15 11.66
C ASP A 55 3.43 -5.33 11.30
N PHE A 56 3.76 -6.48 10.70
CA PHE A 56 5.12 -6.78 10.26
C PHE A 56 5.64 -5.73 9.28
N THR A 57 4.86 -5.38 8.26
CA THR A 57 5.29 -4.40 7.25
C THR A 57 5.54 -3.03 7.87
N ALA A 58 4.63 -2.57 8.73
CA ALA A 58 4.77 -1.28 9.40
C ALA A 58 5.98 -1.24 10.34
N GLU A 59 6.21 -2.30 11.12
CA GLU A 59 7.38 -2.43 11.97
C GLU A 59 8.68 -2.41 11.18
N MET A 60 8.75 -3.12 10.05
CA MET A 60 9.95 -3.16 9.22
C MET A 60 10.26 -1.81 8.58
N ILE A 61 9.23 -1.09 8.10
CA ILE A 61 9.39 0.26 7.55
C ILE A 61 9.94 1.19 8.64
N VAL A 62 9.33 1.21 9.83
CA VAL A 62 9.75 2.10 10.92
C VAL A 62 11.15 1.73 11.44
N ARG A 63 11.45 0.44 11.58
CA ARG A 63 12.75 -0.04 12.08
C ARG A 63 13.91 0.45 11.21
N TYR A 64 13.76 0.44 9.89
CA TYR A 64 14.86 0.77 8.98
C TYR A 64 14.84 2.20 8.44
N ASN A 65 13.70 2.88 8.42
CA ASN A 65 13.57 4.23 7.87
C ASN A 65 13.21 5.28 8.94
N GLY A 66 12.88 4.86 10.16
CA GLY A 66 12.34 5.72 11.21
C GLY A 66 10.88 6.10 10.96
N GLY A 67 10.44 7.18 11.60
CA GLY A 67 9.06 7.68 11.47
C GLY A 67 8.07 7.05 12.46
N LYS A 68 6.78 7.19 12.16
CA LYS A 68 5.70 6.68 12.99
C LYS A 68 4.54 6.19 12.13
N ILE A 69 3.83 5.20 12.65
CA ILE A 69 2.61 4.67 12.03
C ILE A 69 1.47 5.65 12.34
N VAL A 70 0.83 6.18 11.30
CA VAL A 70 -0.33 7.08 11.44
C VAL A 70 -1.64 6.31 11.40
N LEU A 71 -1.72 5.29 10.53
CA LEU A 71 -2.92 4.48 10.33
C LEU A 71 -2.52 3.09 9.79
N LYS A 72 -3.27 2.07 10.20
CA LYS A 72 -3.33 0.75 9.56
C LYS A 72 -4.80 0.42 9.37
N GLN A 73 -5.16 -0.10 8.20
CA GLN A 73 -6.53 -0.43 7.88
C GLN A 73 -6.57 -1.56 6.85
N ILE A 74 -7.50 -2.51 7.04
CA ILE A 74 -7.89 -3.48 6.02
C ILE A 74 -8.98 -2.83 5.18
N ALA A 75 -8.73 -2.70 3.88
CA ALA A 75 -9.74 -2.26 2.92
C ALA A 75 -10.41 -3.48 2.28
N ARG A 76 -11.73 -3.45 2.17
CA ARG A 76 -12.54 -4.44 1.44
C ARG A 76 -13.26 -3.71 0.30
N ALA A 77 -13.40 -4.38 -0.84
CA ALA A 77 -14.14 -3.86 -2.00
C ALA A 77 -15.65 -4.00 -1.80
#